data_AF-R2XKU0-F1
#
_entry.id   AF-R2XKU0-F1
#
_cell.length_a   1.000
_cell.length_b   1.000
_cell.length_c   1.000
_cell.angle_alpha   90.00
_cell.angle_beta   90.00
_cell.angle_gamma   90.00
#
_symmetry.space_group_name_H-M   'P 1'
#
loop_
_entity.id
_entity.type
_entity.pdbx_description
1 polymer ?
#
loop_
_entity_poly.entity_id
_entity_poly.type
_entity_poly.pdbx_seq_one_letter_code
_entity_poly.pdbx_strand_id
1 'polypeptide(L)'
;MKKVDIDVLNYVEKMVEKGTNVSFEKIHNEGFETPLIQIIVKNGGIKEFIQYDYEHINSLDDLKEHLDTQISYFNSQICKSSY
;
A
#
# COMPACT_ATOMS: atom_id res chain seq x y z
N MET A 1 -3.46 14.99 -4.71
CA MET A 1 -3.56 13.96 -3.65
C MET A 1 -4.35 14.56 -2.49
N LYS A 2 -5.28 13.80 -1.90
CA LYS A 2 -5.91 14.17 -0.62
C LYS A 2 -4.88 13.99 0.50
N LYS A 3 -5.13 14.60 1.65
CA LYS A 3 -4.29 14.44 2.84
C LYS A 3 -4.16 12.96 3.25
N VAL A 4 -5.26 12.21 3.21
CA VAL A 4 -5.28 10.78 3.52
C VAL A 4 -4.33 9.96 2.64
N ASP A 5 -4.19 10.31 1.35
CA ASP A 5 -3.27 9.60 0.43
C ASP A 5 -1.81 9.72 0.89
N ILE A 6 -1.43 10.91 1.37
CA ILE A 6 -0.09 11.18 1.90
C ILE A 6 0.12 10.44 3.22
N ASP A 7 -0.88 10.46 4.10
CA ASP A 7 -0.81 9.80 5.41
C ASP A 7 -0.66 8.28 5.25
N VAL A 8 -1.42 7.67 4.32
CA VAL A 8 -1.32 6.24 3.98
C VAL A 8 0.05 5.93 3.37
N LEU A 9 0.53 6.71 2.39
CA LEU A 9 1.84 6.47 1.77
C LEU A 9 2.97 6.53 2.81
N ASN A 10 3.00 7.59 3.63
CA ASN A 10 3.99 7.76 4.69
C ASN A 10 3.92 6.62 5.73
N TYR A 11 2.71 6.14 6.03
CA TYR A 11 2.53 5.02 6.93
C TYR A 11 3.15 3.74 6.35
N VAL A 12 2.85 3.40 5.10
CA VAL A 12 3.41 2.21 4.45
C VAL A 12 4.93 2.31 4.34
N GLU A 13 5.48 3.42 3.87
CA GLU A 13 6.94 3.64 3.79
C GLU A 13 7.65 3.44 5.12
N LYS A 14 7.03 3.82 6.23
CA LYS A 14 7.60 3.66 7.58
C LYS A 14 7.56 2.22 8.08
N MET A 15 6.59 1.44 7.65
CA MET A 15 6.28 0.11 8.20
C MET A 15 6.89 -1.04 7.39
N VAL A 16 7.20 -0.82 6.11
CA VAL A 16 7.88 -1.83 5.27
C VAL A 16 9.36 -1.94 5.62
N GLU A 17 9.97 -3.09 5.30
CA GLU A 17 11.40 -3.33 5.52
C GLU A 17 12.30 -2.31 4.81
N LYS A 18 13.47 -2.03 5.39
CA LYS A 18 14.44 -1.09 4.80
C LYS A 18 14.89 -1.55 3.41
N GLY A 19 15.03 -0.59 2.50
CA GLY A 19 15.38 -0.87 1.10
C GLY A 19 14.19 -1.28 0.23
N THR A 20 12.99 -1.39 0.82
CA THR A 20 11.75 -1.52 0.06
C THR A 20 11.41 -0.20 -0.61
N ASN A 21 11.04 -0.26 -1.88
CA ASN A 21 10.51 0.86 -2.63
C ASN A 21 8.98 0.84 -2.55
N VAL A 22 8.41 1.97 -2.14
CA VAL A 22 6.95 2.16 -2.09
C VAL A 22 6.59 3.24 -3.09
N SER A 23 5.64 2.95 -3.96
CA SER A 23 5.09 3.92 -4.90
C SER A 23 3.57 3.90 -4.88
N PHE A 24 2.98 5.00 -5.33
CA PHE A 24 1.55 5.22 -5.29
C PHE A 24 1.05 5.52 -6.70
N GLU A 25 -0.01 4.85 -7.11
CA GLU A 25 -0.66 5.06 -8.41
C GLU A 25 -2.18 5.18 -8.26
N LYS A 26 -2.78 6.06 -9.08
CA LYS A 26 -4.24 6.15 -9.23
C LYS A 26 -4.64 5.44 -10.51
N ILE A 27 -5.38 4.36 -10.38
CA ILE A 27 -5.88 3.60 -11.52
C ILE A 27 -7.30 4.09 -11.82
N HIS A 28 -7.52 4.54 -13.06
CA HIS A 28 -8.86 4.72 -13.57
C HIS A 28 -9.31 3.39 -14.17
N ASN A 29 -10.40 2.85 -13.65
CA ASN A 29 -11.03 1.65 -14.19
C ASN A 29 -12.28 2.08 -14.96
N GLU A 30 -12.34 1.82 -16.27
CA GLU A 30 -13.44 2.29 -17.14
C GLU A 30 -14.83 1.77 -16.73
N GLY A 31 -14.91 0.82 -15.79
CA GLY A 31 -16.16 0.31 -15.20
C GLY A 31 -16.56 0.90 -13.84
N PHE A 32 -15.76 1.79 -13.25
CA PHE A 32 -16.05 2.42 -11.94
C PHE A 32 -15.96 3.93 -12.07
N GLU A 33 -16.95 4.65 -11.51
CA GLU A 33 -16.97 6.12 -11.57
C GLU A 33 -15.81 6.75 -10.78
N THR A 34 -15.23 6.00 -9.84
CA THR A 34 -14.17 6.49 -8.97
C THR A 34 -12.83 5.76 -9.13
N PRO A 35 -11.72 6.53 -9.06
CA PRO A 35 -10.39 5.98 -9.27
C PRO A 35 -10.00 5.08 -8.10
N LEU A 36 -9.51 3.88 -8.41
CA LEU A 36 -8.90 3.00 -7.42
C LEU A 36 -7.52 3.53 -7.06
N ILE A 37 -7.20 3.51 -5.77
CA ILE A 37 -5.83 3.77 -5.32
C ILE A 37 -5.09 2.45 -5.20
N GLN A 38 -3.86 2.44 -5.69
CA GLN A 38 -2.94 1.33 -5.55
C GLN A 38 -1.61 1.81 -4.96
N ILE A 39 -1.21 1.18 -3.87
CA ILE A 39 0.14 1.26 -3.33
C ILE A 39 0.91 0.05 -3.82
N ILE A 40 2.08 0.30 -4.38
CA ILE A 40 2.98 -0.72 -4.91
C ILE A 40 4.16 -0.81 -3.96
N VAL A 41 4.36 -1.99 -3.38
CA VAL A 41 5.46 -2.26 -2.45
C VAL A 41 6.39 -3.26 -3.11
N LYS A 42 7.66 -2.89 -3.30
CA LYS A 42 8.64 -3.72 -4.03
C LYS A 42 9.96 -3.81 -3.29
N ASN A 43 10.45 -5.03 -3.11
CA ASN A 43 11.80 -5.29 -2.59
C ASN A 43 12.41 -6.46 -3.36
N GLY A 44 13.49 -6.19 -4.10
CA GLY A 44 14.11 -7.19 -4.99
C GLY A 44 13.11 -7.76 -6.01
N GLY A 45 12.94 -9.08 -5.98
CA GLY A 45 12.00 -9.83 -6.82
C GLY A 45 10.56 -9.90 -6.29
N ILE A 46 10.32 -9.45 -5.05
CA ILE A 46 8.99 -9.49 -4.41
C ILE A 46 8.27 -8.18 -4.70
N LYS A 47 7.00 -8.27 -5.13
CA LYS A 47 6.15 -7.13 -5.44
C LYS A 47 4.73 -7.40 -4.95
N GLU A 48 4.21 -6.51 -4.12
CA GLU A 48 2.86 -6.55 -3.58
C GLU A 48 2.09 -5.29 -4.01
N PHE A 49 0.77 -5.44 -4.12
CA PHE A 49 -0.13 -4.37 -4.52
C PHE A 49 -1.25 -4.25 -3.52
N ILE A 50 -1.29 -3.13 -2.80
CA ILE A 50 -2.31 -2.84 -1.80
C ILE A 50 -3.30 -1.87 -2.42
N GLN A 51 -4.54 -2.31 -2.62
CA GLN A 51 -5.60 -1.51 -3.24
C GLN A 51 -6.64 -1.12 -2.20
N TYR A 52 -7.16 0.10 -2.29
CA TYR A 52 -8.27 0.53 -1.45
C TYR A 52 -9.21 1.49 -2.18
N ASP A 53 -10.47 1.50 -1.74
CA ASP A 53 -11.52 2.32 -2.31
C ASP A 53 -11.34 3.80 -1.91
N TYR A 54 -11.31 4.69 -2.89
CA TYR A 54 -11.05 6.11 -2.66
C TYR A 54 -12.26 6.88 -2.08
N GLU A 55 -13.48 6.38 -2.27
CA GLU A 55 -14.70 7.06 -1.84
C GLU A 55 -15.04 6.82 -0.38
N HIS A 56 -14.72 5.63 0.12
CA HIS A 56 -15.17 5.19 1.44
C HIS A 56 -14.12 5.39 2.55
N ILE A 57 -12.91 5.83 2.20
CA ILE A 57 -11.82 6.08 3.14
C ILE A 57 -11.71 7.56 3.47
N ASN A 58 -11.91 7.89 4.75
CA ASN A 58 -11.86 9.27 5.25
C ASN A 58 -10.56 9.55 6.03
N SER A 59 -9.93 8.51 6.57
CA SER A 59 -8.75 8.60 7.41
C SER A 59 -7.81 7.40 7.27
N LEU A 60 -6.58 7.53 7.76
CA LEU A 60 -5.62 6.40 7.85
C LEU A 60 -6.16 5.26 8.72
N ASP A 61 -6.85 5.61 9.82
CA ASP A 61 -7.33 4.62 10.79
C ASP A 61 -8.36 3.66 10.17
N ASP A 62 -9.12 4.11 9.16
CA ASP A 62 -10.07 3.27 8.41
C ASP A 62 -9.40 2.11 7.66
N LEU A 63 -8.12 2.28 7.28
CA LEU A 63 -7.35 1.29 6.53
C LEU A 63 -6.25 0.60 7.33
N LYS A 64 -5.96 1.10 8.53
CA LYS A 64 -4.72 0.77 9.23
C LYS A 64 -4.55 -0.73 9.48
N GLU A 65 -5.60 -1.41 9.93
CA GLU A 65 -5.57 -2.87 10.17
C GLU A 65 -5.33 -3.67 8.88
N HIS A 66 -5.93 -3.22 7.77
CA HIS A 66 -5.73 -3.83 6.46
C HIS A 66 -4.29 -3.63 5.98
N LEU A 67 -3.76 -2.41 6.09
CA LEU A 67 -2.38 -2.09 5.75
C LEU A 67 -1.40 -2.91 6.59
N ASP A 68 -1.62 -2.99 7.90
CA ASP A 68 -0.77 -3.73 8.83
C ASP A 68 -0.70 -5.22 8.45
N THR A 69 -1.83 -5.81 8.10
CA THR A 69 -1.90 -7.21 7.69
C THR A 69 -1.12 -7.45 6.39
N GLN A 70 -1.31 -6.61 5.37
CA GLN A 70 -0.64 -6.71 4.08
C GLN A 70 0.88 -6.48 4.20
N ILE A 71 1.29 -5.47 4.97
CA ILE A 71 2.70 -5.15 5.19
C ILE A 71 3.39 -6.27 5.97
N SER A 72 2.75 -6.79 7.01
CA SER A 72 3.27 -7.92 7.78
C SER A 72 3.49 -9.15 6.90
N TYR A 73 2.52 -9.46 6.03
CA TYR A 73 2.65 -10.53 5.06
C TYR A 73 3.82 -10.31 4.10
N PHE A 74 3.92 -9.12 3.48
CA PHE A 74 5.02 -8.75 2.59
C PHE A 74 6.40 -8.86 3.25
N ASN A 75 6.58 -8.25 4.42
CA ASN A 75 7.83 -8.28 5.17
C ASN A 75 8.23 -9.74 5.51
N SER A 76 7.27 -10.60 5.85
CA SER A 76 7.53 -12.02 6.11
C SER A 76 8.09 -12.76 4.88
N GLN A 77 7.70 -12.36 3.67
CA GLN A 77 8.21 -12.94 2.42
C GLN A 77 9.66 -12.51 2.17
N ILE A 78 9.99 -11.24 2.43
CA ILE A 78 11.38 -10.73 2.31
C ILE A 78 12.31 -11.49 3.28
N CYS A 79 11.90 -11.60 4.55
CA CYS A 79 12.70 -12.30 5.56
C CYS A 79 12.93 -13.77 5.21
N LYS A 80 11.96 -14.45 4.59
CA LYS A 80 12.11 -15.83 4.12
C LYS A 80 13.03 -15.95 2.90
N SER A 81 13.08 -14.93 2.03
CA SER A 81 13.92 -14.93 0.83
C SER A 81 15.40 -14.62 1.11
N SER A 82 15.76 -14.33 2.37
CA SER A 82 17.12 -13.92 2.79
C SER A 82 17.98 -15.08 3.34
N TYR A 83 17.49 -16.33 3.25
CA TYR A 83 18.19 -17.57 3.63
C TYR A 83 18.49 -18.43 2.40
#